data_AF-A0AAE2BXD9-F1
#
_entry.id   AF-A0AAE2BXD9-F1
#
_cell.length_a   1.000
_cell.length_b   1.000
_cell.length_c   1.000
_cell.angle_alpha   90.00
_cell.angle_beta   90.00
_cell.angle_gamma   90.00
#
_symmetry.space_group_name_H-M   'P 1'
#
loop_
_entity.id
_entity.type
_entity.pdbx_description
1 polymer ?
#
loop_
_entity_poly.entity_id
_entity_poly.type
_entity_poly.pdbx_seq_one_letter_code
_entity_poly.pdbx_strand_id
1 'polypeptide(L)'
;MESLSWDSSHQGGTIGQGSALEISQNGNLVLMSHDSDAVWSTNLMSTLPETVEAVLLDSGNLILRDGLSPSTVFWQSFDHPTDTWLPGASLGLDKITGRAQRLVSCKNADDPSPGMFSVEMSQDKVLEFFLQWNMSMTYWRSGAWNGNVFGSVPEISYLTSFSFVSSENSTYYTYTVLNRAVLSMFVINELGSFEQLTSLRSHHSWSPTYVLPKNQSDIIAFCGAFGSLPGALQIPARVYMDSPKQGLMIGLQGVPGQPLCSVAIVIQPRARMDS
;
A
#
# COMPACT_ATOMS: atom_id res chain seq x y z
N MET A 1 -2.22 3.44 -7.49
CA MET A 1 -1.16 4.40 -7.16
C MET A 1 0.24 3.81 -7.40
N GLU A 2 0.84 4.07 -8.57
CA GLU A 2 2.27 3.80 -8.78
C GLU A 2 3.10 4.67 -7.82
N SER A 3 4.12 4.08 -7.19
CA SER A 3 5.07 4.83 -6.38
C SER A 3 5.91 5.70 -7.30
N LEU A 4 5.89 7.02 -7.08
CA LEU A 4 6.79 7.96 -7.72
C LEU A 4 8.24 7.61 -7.33
N SER A 5 9.03 7.14 -8.31
CA SER A 5 10.46 6.93 -8.14
C SER A 5 11.16 8.28 -8.09
N TRP A 6 11.75 8.63 -6.96
CA TRP A 6 12.63 9.78 -6.82
C TRP A 6 14.07 9.36 -7.18
N ASP A 7 14.52 9.71 -8.39
CA ASP A 7 15.94 9.74 -8.74
C ASP A 7 16.44 11.18 -8.53
N SER A 8 17.27 11.37 -7.51
CA SER A 8 17.90 12.66 -7.21
C SER A 8 19.01 13.07 -8.19
N SER A 9 19.09 12.50 -9.39
CA SER A 9 20.14 12.80 -10.36
C SER A 9 19.68 13.24 -11.75
N HIS A 10 18.38 13.33 -12.04
CA HIS A 10 17.89 13.96 -13.28
C HIS A 10 16.81 15.00 -12.98
N GLN A 11 16.97 16.19 -13.56
CA GLN A 11 16.07 17.33 -13.40
C GLN A 11 14.61 16.95 -13.72
N GLY A 12 13.79 16.80 -12.69
CA GLY A 12 12.35 16.58 -12.76
C GLY A 12 11.68 17.27 -11.57
N GLY A 13 10.70 18.13 -11.85
CA GLY A 13 10.17 19.14 -10.93
C GLY A 13 9.70 18.60 -9.58
N THR A 14 10.01 19.36 -8.52
CA THR A 14 9.61 19.08 -7.14
C THR A 14 8.10 19.26 -6.96
N ILE A 15 7.41 18.26 -6.40
CA ILE A 15 6.04 18.43 -5.91
C ILE A 15 6.12 19.31 -4.66
N GLY A 16 5.52 20.49 -4.73
CA GLY A 16 5.60 21.51 -3.69
C GLY A 16 4.28 22.26 -3.55
N GLN A 17 4.28 23.36 -2.78
CA GLN A 17 3.12 24.26 -2.78
C GLN A 17 2.80 24.70 -4.21
N GLY A 18 1.54 24.58 -4.63
CA GLY A 18 1.09 24.89 -5.98
C GLY A 18 0.97 23.68 -6.92
N SER A 19 1.35 22.47 -6.48
CA SER A 19 0.96 21.25 -7.19
C SER A 19 -0.54 20.99 -7.09
N ALA A 20 -1.13 20.48 -8.18
CA ALA A 20 -2.57 20.21 -8.28
C ALA A 20 -2.83 18.83 -8.88
N LEU A 21 -3.86 18.16 -8.39
CA LEU A 21 -4.37 16.93 -8.98
C LEU A 21 -5.67 17.25 -9.73
N GLU A 22 -5.67 17.04 -11.04
CA GLU A 22 -6.75 17.49 -11.91
C GLU A 22 -7.12 16.43 -12.95
N ILE A 23 -8.33 16.52 -13.50
CA ILE A 23 -8.75 15.72 -14.65
C ILE A 23 -8.40 16.51 -15.91
N SER A 24 -7.53 15.97 -16.75
CA SER A 24 -7.15 16.58 -18.03
C SER A 24 -8.27 16.48 -19.07
N GLN A 25 -8.13 17.21 -20.16
CA GLN A 25 -9.14 17.25 -21.24
C GLN A 25 -9.42 15.88 -21.88
N ASN A 26 -8.46 14.95 -21.82
CA ASN A 26 -8.65 13.58 -22.29
C ASN A 26 -9.23 12.64 -21.22
N GLY A 27 -9.59 13.18 -20.06
CA GLY A 27 -10.19 12.47 -18.93
C GLY A 27 -9.21 11.71 -18.02
N ASN A 28 -7.90 11.79 -18.29
CA ASN A 28 -6.91 11.23 -17.37
C ASN A 28 -6.86 12.04 -16.07
N LEU A 29 -6.56 11.37 -14.97
CA LEU A 29 -6.17 12.05 -13.74
C LEU A 29 -4.67 12.35 -13.82
N VAL A 30 -4.29 13.61 -13.61
CA VAL A 30 -2.93 14.10 -13.79
C VAL A 30 -2.49 14.86 -12.55
N LEU A 31 -1.28 14.56 -12.07
CA LEU A 31 -0.61 15.35 -11.03
C LEU A 31 0.29 16.37 -11.73
N MET A 32 0.02 17.64 -11.49
CA MET A 32 0.77 18.78 -12.03
C MET A 32 1.76 19.30 -10.98
N SER A 33 2.98 19.59 -11.42
CA SER A 33 3.96 20.34 -10.62
C SER A 33 3.52 21.81 -10.48
N HIS A 34 4.18 22.54 -9.59
CA HIS A 34 4.01 24.00 -9.49
C HIS A 34 4.29 24.71 -10.84
N ASP A 35 5.20 24.16 -11.64
CA ASP A 35 5.60 24.73 -12.92
C ASP A 35 4.66 24.33 -14.07
N SER A 36 3.52 23.72 -13.75
CA SER A 36 2.52 23.22 -14.71
C SER A 36 3.03 22.09 -15.62
N ASP A 37 4.04 21.35 -15.18
CA ASP A 37 4.47 20.12 -15.84
C ASP A 37 3.73 18.91 -15.25
N ALA A 38 3.26 18.02 -16.12
CA ALA A 38 2.66 16.76 -15.69
C ALA A 38 3.75 15.82 -15.16
N VAL A 39 3.73 15.52 -13.86
CA VAL A 39 4.69 14.62 -13.21
C VAL A 39 4.17 13.19 -13.09
N TRP A 40 2.85 12.98 -13.17
CA TRP A 40 2.23 11.67 -13.17
C TRP A 40 0.86 11.70 -13.84
N SER A 41 0.44 10.59 -14.46
CA SER A 41 -0.94 10.42 -14.94
C SER A 41 -1.40 8.97 -14.88
N THR A 42 -2.71 8.75 -14.96
CA THR A 42 -3.31 7.40 -15.06
C THR A 42 -2.95 6.65 -16.35
N ASN A 43 -2.37 7.33 -17.36
CA ASN A 43 -1.92 6.75 -18.63
C ASN A 43 -2.99 5.93 -19.37
N LEU A 44 -4.25 6.37 -19.31
CA LEU A 44 -5.35 5.78 -20.07
C LEU A 44 -5.19 6.13 -21.55
N MET A 45 -5.18 5.08 -22.38
CA MET A 45 -4.92 5.19 -23.82
C MET A 45 -6.09 5.81 -24.60
N SER A 46 -7.31 5.68 -24.08
CA SER A 46 -8.53 6.20 -24.69
C SER A 46 -8.98 7.50 -24.01
N THR A 47 -9.39 8.48 -24.81
CA THR A 47 -10.10 9.66 -24.31
C THR A 47 -11.39 9.23 -23.60
N LEU A 48 -11.54 9.61 -22.35
CA LEU A 48 -12.76 9.32 -21.59
C LEU A 48 -13.88 10.32 -21.90
N PRO A 49 -15.14 10.00 -21.56
CA PRO A 49 -16.25 10.94 -21.69
C PRO A 49 -16.06 12.22 -20.87
N GLU A 50 -16.66 13.32 -21.29
CA GLU A 50 -16.66 14.59 -20.54
C GLU A 50 -17.33 14.49 -19.15
N THR A 51 -18.11 13.43 -18.94
CA THR A 51 -18.82 13.13 -17.69
C THR A 51 -17.94 12.43 -16.66
N VAL A 52 -16.66 12.19 -16.95
CA VAL A 52 -15.75 11.52 -16.02
C VAL A 52 -15.61 12.31 -14.72
N GLU A 53 -15.64 11.59 -13.61
CA GLU A 53 -15.38 12.14 -12.28
C GLU A 53 -14.39 11.27 -11.50
N ALA A 54 -13.62 11.92 -10.61
CA ALA A 54 -12.75 11.27 -9.66
C ALA A 54 -13.43 11.20 -8.30
N VAL A 55 -13.56 9.99 -7.73
CA VAL A 55 -14.28 9.76 -6.48
C VAL A 55 -13.41 8.95 -5.53
N LEU A 56 -13.17 9.49 -4.34
CA LEU A 56 -12.57 8.74 -3.23
C LEU A 56 -13.68 8.03 -2.46
N LEU A 57 -13.69 6.70 -2.50
CA LEU A 57 -14.66 5.88 -1.78
C LEU A 57 -14.31 5.77 -0.29
N ASP A 58 -15.29 5.44 0.54
CA ASP A 58 -15.10 5.18 1.98
C ASP A 58 -14.11 4.04 2.29
N SER A 59 -13.85 3.17 1.31
CA SER A 59 -12.83 2.12 1.38
C SER A 59 -11.39 2.66 1.24
N GLY A 60 -11.24 3.93 0.85
CA GLY A 60 -9.96 4.53 0.46
C GLY A 60 -9.60 4.31 -1.02
N ASN A 61 -10.44 3.64 -1.80
CA ASN A 61 -10.21 3.47 -3.23
C ASN A 61 -10.57 4.76 -3.97
N LEU A 62 -9.59 5.42 -4.58
CA LEU A 62 -9.81 6.49 -5.55
C LEU A 62 -10.11 5.89 -6.92
N ILE A 63 -11.25 6.24 -7.50
CA ILE A 63 -11.69 5.74 -8.80
C ILE A 63 -11.94 6.88 -9.79
N LEU A 64 -11.67 6.62 -11.07
CA LEU A 64 -12.21 7.38 -12.19
C LEU A 64 -13.41 6.61 -12.77
N ARG A 65 -14.56 7.26 -12.85
CA ARG A 65 -15.80 6.64 -13.35
C ARG A 65 -16.62 7.60 -14.18
N ASP A 66 -17.60 7.07 -14.90
CA ASP A 66 -18.61 7.88 -15.60
C ASP A 66 -19.64 8.44 -14.60
N GLY A 67 -19.80 9.77 -14.57
CA GLY A 67 -20.78 10.45 -13.72
C GLY A 67 -22.23 10.17 -14.11
N LEU A 68 -22.52 9.81 -15.37
CA LEU A 68 -23.87 9.41 -15.81
C LEU A 68 -24.13 7.91 -15.61
N SER A 69 -23.08 7.09 -15.64
CA SER A 69 -23.15 5.65 -15.43
C SER A 69 -22.16 5.21 -14.34
N PRO A 70 -22.50 5.40 -13.04
CA PRO A 70 -21.56 5.18 -11.94
C PRO A 70 -20.99 3.76 -11.80
N SER A 71 -21.59 2.77 -12.48
CA SER A 71 -21.07 1.40 -12.57
C SER A 71 -19.88 1.24 -13.51
N THR A 72 -19.64 2.22 -14.39
CA THR A 72 -18.55 2.21 -15.36
C THR A 72 -17.31 2.84 -14.74
N VAL A 73 -16.36 2.00 -14.30
CA VAL A 73 -15.08 2.42 -13.72
C VAL A 73 -14.00 2.30 -14.79
N PHE A 74 -13.27 3.39 -15.03
CA PHE A 74 -12.18 3.46 -16.03
C PHE A 74 -10.81 3.19 -15.41
N TRP A 75 -10.63 3.57 -14.14
CA TRP A 75 -9.39 3.39 -13.40
C TRP A 75 -9.69 3.32 -11.90
N GLN A 76 -8.89 2.56 -11.15
CA GLN A 76 -8.95 2.55 -9.70
C GLN A 76 -7.58 2.41 -9.05
N SER A 77 -7.42 3.09 -7.91
CA SER A 77 -6.16 3.13 -7.18
C SER A 77 -5.73 1.77 -6.64
N PHE A 78 -6.68 0.91 -6.27
CA PHE A 78 -6.44 -0.43 -5.72
C PHE A 78 -5.75 -1.38 -6.71
N ASP A 79 -5.80 -1.09 -8.01
CA ASP A 79 -5.11 -1.92 -9.01
C ASP A 79 -3.60 -1.65 -9.06
N HIS A 80 -3.12 -0.56 -8.43
CA HIS A 80 -1.70 -0.27 -8.33
C HIS A 80 -1.34 0.02 -6.86
N PRO A 81 -1.08 -1.00 -6.05
CA PRO A 81 -0.72 -0.79 -4.65
C PRO A 81 0.70 -0.23 -4.49
N THR A 82 0.96 0.44 -3.36
CA THR A 82 2.29 0.91 -2.92
C THR A 82 2.87 -0.06 -1.89
N ASP A 83 3.11 0.38 -0.67
CA ASP A 83 3.53 -0.38 0.51
C ASP A 83 2.35 -0.93 1.33
N THR A 84 1.13 -0.48 1.03
CA THR A 84 -0.04 -0.64 1.89
C THR A 84 -1.13 -1.49 1.24
N TRP A 85 -1.70 -2.42 2.01
CA TRP A 85 -2.87 -3.21 1.65
C TRP A 85 -4.07 -2.87 2.53
N LEU A 86 -5.06 -2.23 1.92
CA LEU A 86 -6.28 -1.78 2.57
C LEU A 86 -7.39 -2.85 2.55
N PRO A 87 -8.36 -2.79 3.47
CA PRO A 87 -9.49 -3.71 3.49
C PRO A 87 -10.27 -3.64 2.18
N GLY A 88 -10.60 -4.80 1.59
CA GLY A 88 -11.29 -4.91 0.31
C GLY A 88 -10.40 -4.74 -0.92
N ALA A 89 -9.15 -4.29 -0.78
CA ALA A 89 -8.18 -4.33 -1.87
C ALA A 89 -7.72 -5.77 -2.15
N SER A 90 -7.28 -6.03 -3.37
CA SER A 90 -6.70 -7.31 -3.77
C SER A 90 -5.20 -7.33 -3.55
N LEU A 91 -4.68 -8.49 -3.19
CA LEU A 91 -3.27 -8.85 -3.29
C LEU A 91 -3.20 -10.18 -4.03
N GLY A 92 -2.85 -10.16 -5.31
CA GLY A 92 -2.92 -11.35 -6.13
C GLY A 92 -2.34 -11.22 -7.52
N LEU A 93 -2.75 -12.13 -8.40
CA LEU A 93 -2.28 -12.29 -9.78
C LEU A 93 -3.42 -12.01 -10.76
N ASP A 94 -3.15 -11.12 -11.70
CA ASP A 94 -3.92 -11.00 -12.94
C ASP A 94 -3.48 -12.12 -13.90
N LYS A 95 -4.41 -13.01 -14.25
CA LYS A 95 -4.17 -14.16 -15.14
C LYS A 95 -4.15 -13.78 -16.61
N ILE A 96 -4.73 -12.64 -16.97
CA ILE A 96 -4.74 -12.12 -18.34
C ILE A 96 -3.36 -11.53 -18.65
N THR A 97 -2.85 -10.68 -17.76
CA THR A 97 -1.56 -10.00 -17.95
C THR A 97 -0.38 -10.79 -17.40
N GLY A 98 -0.62 -11.79 -16.55
CA GLY A 98 0.42 -12.54 -15.83
C GLY A 98 1.15 -11.73 -14.77
N ARG A 99 0.62 -10.55 -14.39
CA ARG A 99 1.27 -9.64 -13.43
C ARG A 99 0.72 -9.87 -12.02
N ALA A 100 1.62 -10.12 -11.08
CA ALA A 100 1.29 -10.12 -9.67
C ALA A 100 1.31 -8.70 -9.10
N GLN A 101 0.27 -8.37 -8.34
CA GLN A 101 0.25 -7.22 -7.45
C GLN A 101 1.26 -7.47 -6.33
N ARG A 102 2.10 -6.47 -6.11
CA ARG A 102 3.18 -6.51 -5.14
C ARG A 102 3.10 -5.25 -4.29
N LEU A 103 3.16 -5.42 -2.97
CA LEU A 103 3.40 -4.30 -2.07
C LEU A 103 4.91 -4.07 -2.00
N VAL A 104 5.37 -2.84 -2.13
CA VAL A 104 6.80 -2.49 -2.07
C VAL A 104 7.00 -1.45 -0.99
N SER A 105 7.91 -1.72 -0.06
CA SER A 105 8.25 -0.79 1.01
C SER A 105 8.75 0.51 0.43
N CYS A 106 8.69 1.57 1.21
CA CYS A 106 9.53 2.72 0.91
C CYS A 106 10.99 2.43 1.19
N LYS A 107 11.84 3.28 0.62
CA LYS A 107 13.26 3.27 0.88
C LYS A 107 13.58 3.74 2.29
N ASN A 108 12.89 4.77 2.79
CA ASN A 108 12.92 5.23 4.19
C ASN A 108 11.79 6.25 4.46
N ALA A 109 11.73 6.80 5.67
CA ALA A 109 10.71 7.76 6.09
C ALA A 109 10.70 9.10 5.35
N ASP A 110 11.84 9.51 4.79
CA ASP A 110 11.97 10.79 4.07
C ASP A 110 11.88 10.59 2.55
N ASP A 111 12.05 9.36 2.06
CA ASP A 111 12.11 9.01 0.64
C ASP A 111 11.05 7.94 0.31
N PRO A 112 9.88 8.33 -0.25
CA PRO A 112 8.79 7.42 -0.56
C PRO A 112 9.04 6.59 -1.84
N SER A 113 10.23 6.66 -2.43
CA SER A 113 10.59 5.82 -3.57
C SER A 113 10.63 4.33 -3.18
N PRO A 114 10.49 3.41 -4.16
CA PRO A 114 10.60 1.98 -3.94
C PRO A 114 11.85 1.58 -3.16
N GLY A 115 11.63 0.89 -2.05
CA GLY A 115 12.64 0.27 -1.22
C GLY A 115 12.96 -1.16 -1.64
N MET A 116 13.63 -1.87 -0.73
CA MET A 116 14.17 -3.20 -1.00
C MET A 116 13.22 -4.34 -0.59
N PHE A 117 12.16 -4.05 0.15
CA PHE A 117 11.29 -5.08 0.72
C PHE A 117 9.94 -5.12 0.03
N SER A 118 9.39 -6.31 -0.14
CA SER A 118 8.10 -6.47 -0.80
C SER A 118 7.28 -7.64 -0.29
N VAL A 119 5.97 -7.56 -0.47
CA VAL A 119 4.99 -8.61 -0.19
C VAL A 119 4.32 -9.01 -1.51
N GLU A 120 4.23 -10.30 -1.79
CA GLU A 120 3.57 -10.80 -3.00
C GLU A 120 2.89 -12.15 -2.74
N MET A 121 1.83 -12.41 -3.51
CA MET A 121 1.21 -13.72 -3.59
C MET A 121 2.09 -14.71 -4.37
N SER A 122 2.19 -15.94 -3.89
CA SER A 122 2.84 -17.03 -4.62
C SER A 122 2.06 -17.39 -5.89
N GLN A 123 2.80 -17.49 -7.00
CA GLN A 123 2.28 -17.93 -8.30
C GLN A 123 2.37 -19.46 -8.46
N ASP A 124 2.96 -20.15 -7.48
CA ASP A 124 3.09 -21.61 -7.49
C ASP A 124 1.76 -22.29 -7.13
N LYS A 125 1.73 -23.63 -7.19
CA LYS A 125 0.57 -24.43 -6.77
C LYS A 125 0.19 -24.24 -5.29
N VAL A 126 1.09 -23.70 -4.48
CA VAL A 126 0.86 -23.45 -3.05
C VAL A 126 0.30 -22.05 -2.89
N LEU A 127 -0.94 -21.98 -2.43
CA LEU A 127 -1.61 -20.74 -2.08
C LEU A 127 -0.95 -20.16 -0.80
N GLU A 128 -0.03 -19.22 -0.96
CA GLU A 128 0.61 -18.50 0.14
C GLU A 128 0.98 -17.08 -0.32
N PHE A 129 1.30 -16.18 0.62
CA PHE A 129 2.07 -14.97 0.34
C PHE A 129 3.46 -15.07 1.00
N PHE A 130 4.42 -14.32 0.46
CA PHE A 130 5.78 -14.29 0.97
C PHE A 130 6.32 -12.87 1.07
N LEU A 131 7.38 -12.72 1.86
CA LEU A 131 8.16 -11.49 1.92
C LEU A 131 9.49 -11.66 1.20
N GLN A 132 9.87 -10.65 0.43
CA GLN A 132 11.06 -10.65 -0.41
C GLN A 132 11.96 -9.46 -0.16
N TRP A 133 13.26 -9.72 -0.26
CA TRP A 133 14.30 -8.72 -0.33
C TRP A 133 14.81 -8.63 -1.77
N ASN A 134 15.01 -7.41 -2.24
CA ASN A 134 15.49 -7.10 -3.58
C ASN A 134 14.69 -7.82 -4.69
N MET A 135 13.36 -7.90 -4.52
CA MET A 135 12.42 -8.46 -5.49
C MET A 135 12.65 -9.93 -5.90
N SER A 136 13.55 -10.64 -5.23
CA SER A 136 14.06 -11.93 -5.70
C SER A 136 14.34 -12.91 -4.57
N MET A 137 14.85 -12.43 -3.44
CA MET A 137 15.21 -13.28 -2.31
C MET A 137 14.06 -13.39 -1.33
N THR A 138 13.37 -14.53 -1.35
CA THR A 138 12.31 -14.81 -0.37
C THR A 138 12.93 -15.08 1.00
N TYR A 139 12.61 -14.24 1.99
CA TYR A 139 13.14 -14.39 3.34
C TYR A 139 12.09 -14.89 4.34
N TRP A 140 10.80 -14.84 4.00
CA TRP A 140 9.73 -15.33 4.88
C TRP A 140 8.52 -15.80 4.07
N ARG A 141 7.78 -16.79 4.59
CA ARG A 141 6.56 -17.34 3.97
C ARG A 141 5.42 -17.45 4.99
N SER A 142 4.22 -17.12 4.55
CA SER A 142 3.00 -17.25 5.36
C SER A 142 2.55 -18.68 5.61
N GLY A 143 3.07 -19.63 4.81
CA GLY A 143 2.58 -21.00 4.79
C GLY A 143 1.27 -21.12 4.02
N ALA A 144 0.92 -22.36 3.70
CA ALA A 144 -0.23 -22.63 2.84
C ALA A 144 -1.55 -22.13 3.44
N TRP A 145 -2.36 -21.51 2.59
CA TRP A 145 -3.74 -21.14 2.84
C TRP A 145 -4.60 -22.40 3.00
N ASN A 146 -5.27 -22.53 4.13
CA ASN A 146 -6.11 -23.70 4.43
C ASN A 146 -7.61 -23.48 4.16
N GLY A 147 -7.97 -22.38 3.50
CA GLY A 147 -9.36 -21.97 3.28
C GLY A 147 -9.86 -20.90 4.25
N ASN A 148 -9.14 -20.65 5.36
CA ASN A 148 -9.53 -19.66 6.37
C ASN A 148 -8.35 -18.81 6.87
N VAL A 149 -7.19 -19.43 7.07
CA VAL A 149 -5.97 -18.78 7.55
C VAL A 149 -4.74 -19.31 6.82
N PHE A 150 -3.65 -18.55 6.89
CA PHE A 150 -2.33 -19.01 6.44
C PHE A 150 -1.66 -19.84 7.55
N GLY A 151 -1.09 -20.97 7.19
CA GLY A 151 -0.63 -21.99 8.15
C GLY A 151 0.38 -21.52 9.19
N SER A 152 1.30 -20.61 8.84
CA SER A 152 2.32 -20.11 9.76
C SER A 152 1.86 -18.91 10.59
N VAL A 153 0.70 -18.31 10.27
CA VAL A 153 0.21 -17.06 10.87
C VAL A 153 -1.30 -17.08 11.14
N PRO A 154 -1.83 -18.08 11.88
CA PRO A 154 -3.27 -18.18 12.14
C PRO A 154 -3.84 -16.96 12.90
N GLU A 155 -3.03 -16.26 13.67
CA GLU A 155 -3.44 -15.11 14.51
C GLU A 155 -3.70 -13.85 13.69
N ILE A 156 -3.26 -13.79 12.43
CA ILE A 156 -3.50 -12.64 11.56
C ILE A 156 -5.00 -12.40 11.33
N SER A 157 -5.84 -13.42 11.54
CA SER A 157 -7.29 -13.38 11.35
C SER A 157 -8.10 -13.08 12.63
N TYR A 158 -7.49 -12.57 13.72
CA TYR A 158 -8.24 -12.24 14.94
C TYR A 158 -9.14 -11.00 14.80
N LEU A 159 -8.69 -9.97 14.09
CA LEU A 159 -9.44 -8.73 13.86
C LEU A 159 -9.98 -8.61 12.42
N THR A 160 -9.49 -9.47 11.53
CA THR A 160 -9.75 -9.43 10.11
C THR A 160 -10.18 -10.80 9.60
N SER A 161 -10.99 -10.83 8.56
CA SER A 161 -11.34 -12.05 7.84
C SER A 161 -10.72 -11.99 6.46
N PHE A 162 -9.83 -12.94 6.18
CA PHE A 162 -9.22 -13.11 4.88
C PHE A 162 -10.09 -13.97 3.98
N SER A 163 -10.05 -13.70 2.69
CA SER A 163 -10.75 -14.46 1.67
C SER A 163 -9.85 -14.65 0.47
N PHE A 164 -9.98 -15.81 -0.14
CA PHE A 164 -9.31 -16.15 -1.39
C PHE A 164 -10.34 -16.21 -2.50
N VAL A 165 -10.12 -15.44 -3.56
CA VAL A 165 -11.00 -15.39 -4.73
C VAL A 165 -10.20 -15.84 -5.94
N SER A 166 -10.74 -16.79 -6.69
CA SER A 166 -10.18 -17.23 -7.97
C SER A 166 -11.26 -17.24 -9.03
N SER A 167 -11.03 -16.49 -10.10
CA SER A 167 -11.86 -16.41 -11.30
C SER A 167 -11.05 -16.82 -12.54
N GLU A 168 -11.64 -16.76 -13.73
CA GLU A 168 -10.91 -16.95 -14.99
C GLU A 168 -9.84 -15.87 -15.22
N ASN A 169 -10.11 -14.64 -14.75
CA ASN A 169 -9.27 -13.47 -15.05
C ASN A 169 -8.24 -13.17 -13.95
N SER A 170 -8.53 -13.47 -12.70
CA SER A 170 -7.64 -13.15 -11.58
C SER A 170 -7.76 -14.12 -10.42
N THR A 171 -6.69 -14.23 -9.64
CA THR A 171 -6.66 -14.92 -8.36
C THR A 171 -6.04 -14.00 -7.31
N TYR A 172 -6.71 -13.76 -6.20
CA TYR A 172 -6.21 -12.82 -5.19
C TYR A 172 -6.69 -13.15 -3.79
N TYR A 173 -5.94 -12.65 -2.82
CA TYR A 173 -6.40 -12.49 -1.45
C TYR A 173 -7.04 -11.12 -1.26
N THR A 174 -8.05 -11.06 -0.41
CA THR A 174 -8.60 -9.82 0.14
C THR A 174 -8.90 -10.03 1.62
N TYR A 175 -9.13 -8.95 2.35
CA TYR A 175 -9.56 -9.05 3.73
C TYR A 175 -10.60 -7.98 4.09
N THR A 176 -11.37 -8.27 5.12
CA THR A 176 -12.33 -7.35 5.73
C THR A 176 -12.02 -7.18 7.21
N VAL A 177 -12.46 -6.08 7.81
CA VAL A 177 -12.32 -5.83 9.25
C VAL A 177 -13.62 -6.26 9.95
N LEU A 178 -13.50 -7.10 10.98
CA LEU A 178 -14.66 -7.69 11.66
C LEU A 178 -15.44 -6.66 12.49
N ASN A 179 -14.75 -5.69 13.09
CA ASN A 179 -15.35 -4.63 13.89
C ASN A 179 -15.38 -3.30 13.12
N ARG A 180 -16.58 -2.78 12.87
CA ARG A 180 -16.78 -1.52 12.12
C ARG A 180 -16.19 -0.29 12.82
N ALA A 181 -16.00 -0.31 14.15
CA ALA A 181 -15.38 0.78 14.89
C ALA A 181 -13.85 0.85 14.70
N VAL A 182 -13.25 -0.19 14.10
CA VAL A 182 -11.80 -0.32 13.90
C VAL A 182 -11.46 -0.03 12.45
N LEU A 183 -10.39 0.74 12.25
CA LEU A 183 -9.65 0.86 11.01
C LEU A 183 -8.47 -0.12 11.07
N SER A 184 -8.18 -0.77 9.95
CA SER A 184 -7.03 -1.67 9.83
C SER A 184 -6.39 -1.45 8.47
N MET A 185 -5.07 -1.53 8.43
CA MET A 185 -4.29 -1.61 7.19
C MET A 185 -3.09 -2.53 7.41
N PHE A 186 -2.61 -3.17 6.35
CA PHE A 186 -1.34 -3.88 6.38
C PHE A 186 -0.29 -3.09 5.62
N VAL A 187 0.92 -2.96 6.15
CA VAL A 187 2.01 -2.16 5.55
C VAL A 187 3.32 -2.94 5.59
N ILE A 188 4.08 -2.94 4.50
CA ILE A 188 5.48 -3.39 4.49
C ILE A 188 6.39 -2.19 4.74
N ASN A 189 7.07 -2.19 5.87
CA ASN A 189 7.95 -1.07 6.25
C ASN A 189 9.34 -1.17 5.59
N GLU A 190 10.14 -0.11 5.71
CA GLU A 190 11.48 0.03 5.16
C GLU A 190 12.51 -0.95 5.78
N LEU A 191 12.18 -1.58 6.90
CA LEU A 191 12.98 -2.59 7.57
C LEU A 191 12.59 -4.03 7.16
N GLY A 192 11.59 -4.19 6.29
CA GLY A 192 11.10 -5.49 5.86
C GLY A 192 10.18 -6.18 6.86
N SER A 193 9.50 -5.42 7.73
CA SER A 193 8.44 -5.96 8.56
C SER A 193 7.08 -5.70 7.92
N PHE A 194 6.28 -6.75 7.78
CA PHE A 194 4.90 -6.65 7.32
C PHE A 194 3.98 -6.56 8.55
N GLU A 195 3.34 -5.41 8.71
CA GLU A 195 2.66 -5.03 9.94
C GLU A 195 1.18 -4.78 9.71
N GLN A 196 0.33 -5.27 10.62
CA GLN A 196 -1.04 -4.83 10.73
C GLN A 196 -1.10 -3.63 11.67
N LEU A 197 -1.48 -2.48 11.12
CA LEU A 197 -1.77 -1.28 11.89
C LEU A 197 -3.28 -1.19 12.11
N THR A 198 -3.69 -0.91 13.35
CA THR A 198 -5.10 -0.67 13.68
C THR A 198 -5.29 0.63 14.43
N SER A 199 -6.47 1.23 14.26
CA SER A 199 -6.89 2.44 14.96
C SER A 199 -8.39 2.37 15.26
N LEU A 200 -8.81 2.95 16.38
CA LEU A 200 -10.23 3.26 16.57
C LEU A 200 -10.62 4.43 15.68
N ARG A 201 -11.79 4.35 15.03
CA ARG A 201 -12.34 5.45 14.21
C ARG A 201 -12.55 6.73 15.00
N SER A 202 -12.75 6.65 16.32
CA SER A 202 -12.95 7.81 17.19
C SER A 202 -11.67 8.54 17.59
N HIS A 203 -10.51 7.88 17.52
CA HIS A 203 -9.25 8.42 18.06
C HIS A 203 -8.16 8.63 17.00
N HIS A 204 -8.26 7.96 15.85
CA HIS A 204 -7.28 8.05 14.75
C HIS A 204 -5.81 7.83 15.18
N SER A 205 -5.61 7.08 16.27
CA SER A 205 -4.29 6.69 16.76
C SER A 205 -3.97 5.28 16.29
N TRP A 206 -3.07 5.19 15.32
CA TRP A 206 -2.61 3.92 14.78
C TRP A 206 -1.61 3.23 15.70
N SER A 207 -1.73 1.91 15.80
CA SER A 207 -0.79 1.07 16.56
C SER A 207 -0.60 -0.29 15.88
N PRO A 208 0.61 -0.86 15.91
CA PRO A 208 0.84 -2.20 15.40
C PRO A 208 0.15 -3.22 16.29
N THR A 209 -0.65 -4.10 15.68
CA THR A 209 -1.35 -5.20 16.35
C THR A 209 -0.79 -6.57 15.96
N TYR A 210 -0.19 -6.65 14.77
CA TYR A 210 0.45 -7.87 14.27
C TYR A 210 1.69 -7.51 13.46
N VAL A 211 2.76 -8.29 13.58
CA VAL A 211 4.04 -8.01 12.91
C VAL A 211 4.64 -9.31 12.40
N LEU A 212 5.14 -9.28 11.16
CA LEU A 212 5.82 -10.38 10.50
C LEU A 212 7.18 -9.93 9.94
N PRO A 213 8.22 -10.77 10.01
CA PRO A 213 8.30 -12.03 10.76
C PRO A 213 8.18 -11.84 12.28
N LYS A 214 7.66 -12.82 13.01
CA LYS A 214 7.50 -12.72 14.48
C LYS A 214 8.82 -12.86 15.21
N ASN A 215 9.66 -13.79 14.75
CA ASN A 215 10.96 -14.07 15.34
C ASN A 215 12.04 -14.06 14.25
N GLN A 216 13.29 -13.78 14.65
CA GLN A 216 14.44 -13.86 13.75
C GLN A 216 14.65 -15.28 13.18
N SER A 217 14.25 -16.32 13.93
CA SER A 217 14.30 -17.72 13.50
C SER A 217 13.40 -18.04 12.31
N ASP A 218 12.39 -17.20 12.04
CA ASP A 218 11.42 -17.42 10.97
C ASP A 218 11.96 -16.95 9.62
N ILE A 219 13.14 -16.32 9.60
CA ILE A 219 13.81 -15.82 8.40
C ILE A 219 14.57 -16.98 7.74
N ILE A 220 14.19 -17.33 6.51
CA ILE A 220 14.66 -18.50 5.75
C ILE A 220 16.19 -18.53 5.57
N ALA A 221 16.86 -17.39 5.65
CA ALA A 221 18.31 -17.27 5.50
C ALA A 221 19.09 -17.09 6.82
N PHE A 222 18.44 -17.16 7.99
CA PHE A 222 19.13 -16.98 9.27
C PHE A 222 20.03 -18.17 9.64
N CYS A 223 19.62 -19.39 9.27
CA CYS A 223 20.45 -20.58 9.40
C CYS A 223 21.14 -20.85 8.06
N GLY A 224 22.41 -20.46 7.92
CA GLY A 224 23.25 -20.94 6.83
C GLY A 224 23.29 -22.47 6.81
N ALA A 225 23.67 -23.07 5.68
CA ALA A 225 23.56 -24.52 5.39
C ALA A 225 24.16 -25.48 6.45
N PHE A 226 24.90 -25.00 7.46
CA PHE A 226 25.47 -25.79 8.55
C PHE A 226 25.51 -25.08 9.93
N GLY A 227 24.75 -24.02 10.18
CA GLY A 227 24.90 -23.20 11.39
C GLY A 227 23.74 -23.29 12.38
N SER A 228 23.93 -23.97 13.52
CA SER A 228 23.35 -23.53 14.78
C SER A 228 24.33 -22.55 15.42
N LEU A 229 23.91 -21.33 15.73
CA LEU A 229 24.73 -20.39 16.49
C LEU A 229 24.16 -20.20 17.90
N PRO A 230 24.97 -20.38 18.96
CA PRO A 230 24.72 -19.74 20.23
C PRO A 230 25.20 -18.28 20.14
N GLY A 231 24.29 -17.32 20.29
CA GLY A 231 24.64 -15.91 20.43
C GLY A 231 24.02 -15.02 19.34
N ALA A 232 23.05 -14.23 19.80
CA ALA A 232 22.28 -13.24 19.06
C ALA A 232 23.10 -12.35 18.12
N LEU A 233 22.60 -12.16 16.89
CA LEU A 233 22.94 -10.99 16.09
C LEU A 233 22.19 -9.80 16.69
N GLN A 234 22.88 -9.04 17.54
CA GLN A 234 22.34 -7.85 18.18
C GLN A 234 22.23 -6.73 17.14
N ILE A 235 21.02 -6.49 16.65
CA ILE A 235 20.69 -5.26 15.90
C ILE A 235 20.77 -4.13 16.93
N PRO A 236 21.59 -3.07 16.72
CA PRO A 236 21.78 -2.05 17.73
C PRO A 236 20.51 -1.21 17.88
N ALA A 237 19.85 -1.35 19.02
CA ALA A 237 18.84 -0.41 19.48
C ALA A 237 19.53 0.89 19.95
N ARG A 238 19.21 2.03 19.33
CA ARG A 238 19.34 3.34 19.97
C ARG A 238 18.11 4.19 19.68
N VAL A 239 17.45 4.58 20.76
CA VAL A 239 16.34 5.54 20.85
C VAL A 239 16.93 6.90 21.21
N TYR A 240 16.48 7.97 20.56
CA TYR A 240 16.19 9.27 21.19
C TYR A 240 15.05 9.96 20.44
N MET A 241 13.98 10.31 21.17
CA MET A 241 12.99 11.30 20.77
C MET A 241 13.34 12.63 21.44
N ASP A 242 13.17 13.73 20.72
CA ASP A 242 12.78 15.00 21.33
C ASP A 242 11.76 15.70 20.41
N SER A 243 10.71 16.25 21.01
CA SER A 243 9.58 16.94 20.36
C SER A 243 9.65 18.45 20.70
N PRO A 244 8.72 19.35 20.31
CA PRO A 244 7.54 19.23 19.44
C PRO A 244 7.41 20.38 18.40
N LYS A 245 6.48 20.27 17.43
CA LYS A 245 5.52 21.36 17.08
C LYS A 245 4.45 20.91 16.08
N GLN A 246 3.31 21.58 16.23
CA GLN A 246 1.98 21.26 15.72
C GLN A 246 1.80 21.62 14.24
N GLY A 247 0.91 20.89 13.56
CA GLY A 247 0.33 21.26 12.28
C GLY A 247 -0.83 20.33 11.93
N LEU A 248 -2.05 20.83 12.06
CA LEU A 248 -3.30 20.12 11.81
C LEU A 248 -3.45 19.88 10.28
N MET A 249 -3.41 18.63 9.86
CA MET A 249 -3.70 18.19 8.49
C MET A 249 -4.71 17.05 8.59
N ILE A 250 -5.79 17.12 7.80
CA ILE A 250 -6.73 15.99 7.64
C ILE A 250 -6.01 14.95 6.78
N GLY A 251 -5.10 14.22 7.43
CA GLY A 251 -4.45 13.04 6.93
C GLY A 251 -4.75 11.91 7.90
N LEU A 252 -4.70 10.67 7.43
CA LEU A 252 -4.51 9.54 8.33
C LEU A 252 -3.32 9.89 9.21
N GLN A 253 -3.60 10.21 10.48
CA GLN A 253 -2.64 10.76 11.40
C GLN A 253 -1.46 9.78 11.46
N GLY A 254 -0.26 10.25 11.08
CA GLY A 254 0.92 9.40 11.06
C GLY A 254 1.14 8.74 12.40
N VAL A 255 1.41 7.44 12.37
CA VAL A 255 1.92 6.73 13.54
C VAL A 255 3.21 7.45 13.93
N PRO A 256 3.36 7.96 15.16
CA PRO A 256 4.63 8.53 15.60
C PRO A 256 5.74 7.49 15.47
N GLY A 257 6.72 7.72 14.59
CA GLY A 257 7.86 6.84 14.39
C GLY A 257 7.73 5.77 13.30
N GLN A 258 6.71 5.83 12.42
CA GLN A 258 6.68 5.02 11.19
C GLN A 258 6.67 5.91 9.94
N PRO A 259 7.32 5.49 8.84
CA PRO A 259 7.23 6.19 7.57
C PRO A 259 5.79 6.15 7.06
N LEU A 260 5.15 7.32 6.93
CA LEU A 260 3.90 7.42 6.20
C LEU A 260 4.22 7.53 4.70
N CYS A 261 4.22 6.39 4.03
CA CYS A 261 4.41 6.32 2.59
C CYS A 261 3.12 6.29 1.76
N SER A 262 1.98 6.29 2.45
CA SER A 262 0.70 6.54 1.78
C SER A 262 0.61 8.01 1.37
N VAL A 263 0.78 8.28 0.08
CA VAL A 263 0.56 9.60 -0.52
C VAL A 263 -0.87 10.03 -0.22
N ALA A 264 -1.02 11.05 0.64
CA ALA A 264 -2.31 11.68 0.90
C ALA A 264 -2.67 12.57 -0.30
N ILE A 265 -3.68 12.16 -1.07
CA ILE A 265 -4.29 13.04 -2.06
C ILE A 265 -5.22 14.00 -1.31
N VAL A 266 -4.85 15.27 -1.25
CA VAL A 266 -5.74 16.35 -0.80
C VAL A 266 -6.64 16.72 -1.97
N ILE A 267 -7.85 16.16 -2.02
CA ILE A 267 -8.90 16.64 -2.94
C ILE A 267 -9.63 17.77 -2.22
N GLN A 268 -9.32 19.03 -2.54
CA GLN A 268 -10.15 20.15 -2.09
C GLN A 268 -11.43 20.19 -2.93
N PRO A 269 -12.63 20.31 -2.32
CA PRO A 269 -13.85 20.52 -3.07
C PRO A 269 -13.76 21.85 -3.82
N ARG A 270 -13.95 21.83 -5.14
CA ARG A 270 -14.14 23.06 -5.91
C ARG A 270 -15.45 23.71 -5.44
N ALA A 271 -15.36 24.89 -4.86
CA ALA A 271 -16.54 25.70 -4.57
C ALA A 271 -17.32 25.89 -5.87
N ARG A 272 -18.59 25.43 -5.87
CA ARG A 272 -19.54 25.76 -6.92
C ARG A 272 -19.74 27.27 -6.82
N MET A 273 -19.22 28.03 -7.79
CA MET A 273 -19.72 29.39 -8.00
C MET A 273 -21.13 29.23 -8.56
N ASP A 274 -22.12 29.27 -7.68
CA ASP A 274 -23.47 29.60 -8.11
C ASP A 274 -23.43 31.05 -8.62
N SER A 275 -24.02 31.22 -9.81
CA SER A 275 -24.06 32.40 -10.69
C SER A 275 -24.34 33.74 -10.02
#